data_AF-A0A3A0ANT0-F1
#
_entry.id   AF-A0A3A0ANT0-F1
#
_cell.length_a   1.000
_cell.length_b   1.000
_cell.length_c   1.000
_cell.angle_alpha   90.00
_cell.angle_beta   90.00
_cell.angle_gamma   90.00
#
_symmetry.space_group_name_H-M   'P 1'
#
loop_
_entity.id
_entity.type
_entity.pdbx_description
1 polymer ?
#
loop_
_entity_poly.entity_id
_entity_poly.type
_entity_poly.pdbx_seq_one_letter_code
_entity_poly.pdbx_strand_id
1 'polypeptide(L)'
;MYLRGATMGFFDKVLDMIPGYKGYRDKESRRDTDRAIRDNLVTEYTQIADRLGRVATQLAEERKITAISLVDRPHKRLVQFIDRVRTASYGYAPLFANERIDERALDQLARFDEALADQTAALVAAISELEHADPASPEFKRIAGDIGAIIQGLDDRFDRRSEVIRNGQALPEADLVALLDKPQVADSPRAYRLHDGEAVAFDGVNYSVIGRVSLDADAGSWRAFQLSGGSGDQWLQVSSRNIDPFFWLKRVSPTGEPGGPTLTVDASTYNLANQVSGHGEVIGKQGNSGRQPVRYYHYRTSDGTNHLHVYRLGSTYLSLAGKVVDPIEVEVFSREP
;
A
#
# COMPACT_ATOMS: atom_id res chain seq x y z
N MET A 1 -17.85 19.55 -18.07
CA MET A 1 -17.93 18.30 -18.84
C MET A 1 -17.36 17.20 -17.95
N TYR A 2 -18.24 16.34 -17.44
CA TYR A 2 -17.89 15.27 -16.49
C TYR A 2 -17.00 14.22 -17.17
N LEU A 3 -15.87 13.86 -16.54
CA LEU A 3 -15.19 12.59 -16.77
C LEU A 3 -15.06 11.89 -15.41
N ARG A 4 -16.14 11.18 -15.06
CA ARG A 4 -16.17 10.13 -14.04
C ARG A 4 -16.58 8.86 -14.79
N GLY A 5 -15.81 7.79 -14.65
CA GLY A 5 -16.03 6.48 -15.29
C GLY A 5 -14.83 6.09 -16.15
N ALA A 6 -14.23 4.90 -16.06
CA ALA A 6 -14.82 3.64 -15.64
C ALA A 6 -13.75 2.62 -15.19
N THR A 7 -13.95 2.03 -14.01
CA THR A 7 -13.66 0.63 -13.67
C THR A 7 -14.69 0.09 -12.66
N MET A 8 -15.89 0.68 -12.59
CA MET A 8 -16.99 0.24 -11.70
C MET A 8 -17.93 -0.76 -12.43
N GLY A 9 -17.36 -1.73 -13.14
CA GLY A 9 -18.08 -2.39 -14.24
C GLY A 9 -18.79 -3.71 -13.92
N PHE A 10 -18.18 -4.56 -13.08
CA PHE A 10 -18.61 -5.95 -12.93
C PHE A 10 -18.39 -6.53 -11.52
N PHE A 11 -17.29 -6.20 -10.85
CA PHE A 11 -17.03 -6.66 -9.47
C PHE A 11 -18.11 -6.21 -8.48
N ASP A 12 -18.51 -4.93 -8.53
CA ASP A 12 -19.66 -4.41 -7.77
C ASP A 12 -20.98 -5.09 -8.18
N LYS A 13 -21.17 -5.50 -9.44
CA LYS A 13 -22.38 -6.23 -9.88
C LYS A 13 -22.40 -7.67 -9.40
N VAL A 14 -21.24 -8.32 -9.31
CA VAL A 14 -21.09 -9.67 -8.74
C VAL A 14 -21.29 -9.62 -7.22
N LEU A 15 -20.81 -8.56 -6.56
CA LEU A 15 -21.06 -8.26 -5.14
C LEU A 15 -22.54 -7.91 -4.87
N ASP A 16 -23.18 -7.14 -5.75
CA ASP A 16 -24.61 -6.78 -5.67
C ASP A 16 -25.56 -7.94 -5.98
N MET A 17 -25.05 -9.00 -6.61
CA MET A 17 -25.77 -10.26 -6.81
C MET A 17 -25.82 -11.13 -5.55
N ILE A 18 -25.34 -10.61 -4.41
CA ILE A 18 -25.32 -11.26 -3.09
C ILE A 18 -26.38 -10.61 -2.17
N PRO A 19 -27.67 -11.02 -2.27
CA PRO A 19 -28.70 -10.59 -1.33
C PRO A 19 -28.58 -11.36 0.00
N GLY A 20 -28.22 -10.65 1.07
CA GLY A 20 -28.25 -11.16 2.45
C GLY A 20 -27.09 -12.09 2.80
N TYR A 21 -26.09 -11.55 3.52
CA TYR A 21 -24.98 -12.25 4.18
C TYR A 21 -25.44 -13.15 5.37
N LYS A 22 -26.60 -13.79 5.23
CA LYS A 22 -27.25 -14.73 6.15
C LYS A 22 -27.86 -15.86 5.32
N GLY A 23 -27.10 -16.94 5.14
CA GLY A 23 -27.65 -18.21 4.64
C GLY A 23 -26.76 -18.91 3.63
N TYR A 24 -25.74 -19.61 4.12
CA TYR A 24 -25.15 -20.76 3.43
C TYR A 24 -26.26 -21.66 2.90
N ARG A 25 -26.21 -22.04 1.61
CA ARG A 25 -26.94 -23.26 1.20
C ARG A 25 -26.50 -24.05 -0.03
N ASP A 26 -25.40 -23.73 -0.73
CA ASP A 26 -24.85 -24.76 -1.63
C ASP A 26 -23.34 -24.67 -1.88
N LYS A 27 -22.65 -25.81 -1.72
CA LYS A 27 -21.19 -25.93 -1.93
C LYS A 27 -20.83 -25.76 -3.41
N GLU A 28 -21.74 -26.17 -4.29
CA GLU A 28 -21.57 -26.15 -5.75
C GLU A 28 -21.65 -24.72 -6.31
N SER A 29 -22.64 -23.94 -5.85
CA SER A 29 -22.80 -22.52 -6.23
C SER A 29 -21.58 -21.66 -5.88
N ARG A 30 -20.88 -21.96 -4.78
CA ARG A 30 -19.69 -21.19 -4.37
C ARG A 30 -18.45 -21.49 -5.19
N ARG A 31 -18.29 -22.74 -5.63
CA ARG A 31 -17.22 -23.13 -6.55
C ARG A 31 -17.39 -22.45 -7.90
N ASP A 32 -18.63 -22.32 -8.35
CA ASP A 32 -18.94 -21.64 -9.61
C ASP A 32 -18.69 -20.12 -9.49
N THR A 33 -19.00 -19.50 -8.35
CA THR A 33 -18.66 -18.08 -8.08
C THR A 33 -17.14 -17.85 -8.04
N ASP A 34 -16.37 -18.67 -7.32
CA ASP A 34 -14.91 -18.58 -7.29
C ASP A 34 -14.30 -18.71 -8.70
N ARG A 35 -14.81 -19.67 -9.47
CA ARG A 35 -14.38 -19.87 -10.85
C ARG A 35 -14.67 -18.65 -11.71
N ALA A 36 -15.87 -18.08 -11.60
CA ALA A 36 -16.25 -16.88 -12.36
C ALA A 36 -15.37 -15.67 -12.01
N ILE A 37 -15.02 -15.49 -10.73
CA ILE A 37 -14.11 -14.41 -10.30
C ILE A 37 -12.72 -14.63 -10.89
N ARG A 38 -12.17 -15.85 -10.81
CA ARG A 38 -10.85 -16.15 -11.39
C ARG A 38 -10.82 -16.01 -12.90
N ASP A 39 -11.86 -16.46 -13.60
CA ASP A 39 -11.96 -16.30 -15.05
C ASP A 39 -11.99 -14.82 -15.43
N ASN A 40 -12.68 -13.96 -14.66
CA ASN A 40 -12.64 -12.52 -14.86
C ASN A 40 -11.25 -11.92 -14.59
N LEU A 41 -10.59 -12.29 -13.47
CA LEU A 41 -9.23 -11.83 -13.17
C LEU A 41 -8.26 -12.20 -14.29
N VAL A 42 -8.36 -13.42 -14.85
CA VAL A 42 -7.58 -13.84 -16.02
C VAL A 42 -7.83 -12.91 -17.20
N THR A 43 -9.09 -12.57 -17.49
CA THR A 43 -9.43 -11.61 -18.57
C THR A 43 -8.82 -10.24 -18.32
N GLU A 44 -9.01 -9.66 -17.12
CA GLU A 44 -8.52 -8.32 -16.79
C GLU A 44 -6.98 -8.25 -16.83
N TYR A 45 -6.29 -9.19 -16.19
CA TYR A 45 -4.82 -9.20 -16.22
C TYR A 45 -4.26 -9.50 -17.60
N THR A 46 -4.95 -10.26 -18.45
CA THR A 46 -4.52 -10.45 -19.85
C THR A 46 -4.49 -9.12 -20.60
N GLN A 47 -5.52 -8.28 -20.42
CA GLN A 47 -5.55 -6.94 -21.04
C GLN A 47 -4.41 -6.04 -20.53
N ILE A 48 -4.09 -6.14 -19.24
CA ILE A 48 -2.98 -5.42 -18.60
C ILE A 48 -1.63 -5.92 -19.14
N ALA A 49 -1.45 -7.24 -19.23
CA ALA A 49 -0.24 -7.85 -19.80
C ALA A 49 -0.04 -7.45 -21.25
N ASP A 50 -1.09 -7.49 -22.07
CA ASP A 50 -1.04 -7.05 -23.47
C ASP A 50 -0.61 -5.59 -23.59
N ARG A 51 -1.07 -4.73 -22.68
CA ARG A 51 -0.68 -3.31 -22.62
C ARG A 51 0.79 -3.16 -22.27
N LEU A 52 1.27 -3.84 -21.24
CA LEU A 52 2.68 -3.83 -20.86
C LEU A 52 3.59 -4.42 -21.96
N GLY A 53 3.12 -5.45 -22.65
CA GLY A 53 3.80 -6.05 -23.80
C GLY A 53 3.92 -5.08 -24.98
N ARG A 54 2.90 -4.26 -25.26
CA ARG A 54 3.00 -3.20 -26.26
C ARG A 54 4.08 -2.17 -25.94
N VAL A 55 4.22 -1.78 -24.66
CA VAL A 55 5.31 -0.90 -24.22
C VAL A 55 6.67 -1.54 -24.51
N ALA A 56 6.86 -2.82 -24.18
CA ALA A 56 8.10 -3.54 -24.47
C ALA A 56 8.42 -3.58 -25.98
N THR A 57 7.40 -3.82 -26.82
CA THR A 57 7.54 -3.82 -28.29
C THR A 57 7.94 -2.44 -28.82
N GLN A 58 7.30 -1.36 -28.37
CA GLN A 58 7.64 -0.01 -28.79
C GLN A 58 9.08 0.35 -28.42
N LEU A 59 9.52 0.03 -27.20
CA LEU A 59 10.91 0.24 -26.77
C LEU A 59 11.91 -0.54 -27.64
N ALA A 60 11.52 -1.71 -28.14
CA ALA A 60 12.33 -2.49 -29.07
C ALA A 60 12.46 -1.83 -30.45
N GLU A 61 11.35 -1.33 -30.99
CA GLU A 61 11.32 -0.58 -32.26
C GLU A 61 12.19 0.69 -32.19
N GLU A 62 12.15 1.39 -31.04
CA GLU A 62 12.97 2.57 -30.75
C GLU A 62 14.42 2.25 -30.35
N ARG A 63 14.80 0.97 -30.32
CA ARG A 63 16.15 0.46 -29.95
C ARG A 63 16.60 0.86 -28.54
N LYS A 64 15.67 1.00 -27.60
CA LYS A 64 15.91 1.36 -26.19
C LYS A 64 16.24 0.14 -25.31
N ILE A 65 17.33 -0.57 -25.62
CA ILE A 65 17.65 -1.90 -25.05
C ILE A 65 17.63 -1.95 -23.51
N THR A 66 18.17 -0.93 -22.83
CA THR A 66 18.17 -0.85 -21.37
C THR A 66 16.76 -0.76 -20.79
N ALA A 67 15.88 0.02 -21.42
CA ALA A 67 14.50 0.19 -20.98
C ALA A 67 13.65 -1.06 -21.24
N ILE A 68 13.86 -1.76 -22.36
CA ILE A 68 13.18 -3.04 -22.67
C ILE A 68 13.36 -4.03 -21.53
N SER A 69 14.59 -4.17 -21.02
CA SER A 69 14.90 -5.15 -19.97
C SER A 69 14.17 -4.88 -18.65
N LEU A 70 13.84 -3.61 -18.37
CA LEU A 70 13.08 -3.22 -17.18
C LEU A 70 11.59 -3.58 -17.29
N VAL A 71 11.06 -3.70 -18.51
CA VAL A 71 9.64 -3.97 -18.79
C VAL A 71 9.37 -5.44 -19.12
N ASP A 72 10.29 -6.10 -19.84
CA ASP A 72 10.11 -7.47 -20.30
C ASP A 72 10.06 -8.48 -19.14
N ARG A 73 10.85 -8.23 -18.08
CA ARG A 73 10.84 -9.07 -16.87
C ARG A 73 9.48 -9.02 -16.14
N PRO A 74 8.93 -7.86 -15.74
CA PRO A 74 7.61 -7.81 -15.13
C PRO A 74 6.51 -8.32 -16.08
N HIS A 75 6.58 -8.03 -17.38
CA HIS A 75 5.63 -8.57 -18.36
C HIS A 75 5.57 -10.10 -18.36
N LYS A 76 6.72 -10.77 -18.51
CA LYS A 76 6.79 -12.25 -18.47
C LYS A 76 6.24 -12.82 -17.17
N ARG A 77 6.53 -12.15 -16.05
CA ARG A 77 6.05 -12.57 -14.73
C ARG A 77 4.53 -12.45 -14.62
N LEU A 78 3.94 -11.37 -15.12
CA LEU A 78 2.49 -11.21 -15.15
C LEU A 78 1.81 -12.29 -16.00
N VAL A 79 2.39 -12.63 -17.17
CA VAL A 79 1.89 -13.75 -18.00
C VAL A 79 1.94 -15.07 -17.24
N GLN A 80 3.04 -15.36 -16.54
CA GLN A 80 3.16 -16.56 -15.72
C GLN A 80 2.11 -16.59 -14.60
N PHE A 81 1.89 -15.48 -13.93
CA PHE A 81 0.84 -15.35 -12.92
C PHE A 81 -0.56 -15.65 -13.51
N ILE A 82 -0.89 -15.08 -14.66
CA ILE A 82 -2.16 -15.32 -15.36
C ILE A 82 -2.36 -16.81 -15.66
N ASP A 83 -1.32 -17.48 -16.15
CA ASP A 83 -1.36 -18.92 -16.45
C ASP A 83 -1.58 -19.76 -15.18
N ARG A 84 -0.99 -19.36 -14.05
CA ARG A 84 -1.21 -19.99 -12.74
C ARG A 84 -2.66 -19.83 -12.27
N VAL A 85 -3.23 -18.62 -12.38
CA VAL A 85 -4.63 -18.36 -12.01
C VAL A 85 -5.59 -19.21 -12.84
N ARG A 86 -5.34 -19.29 -14.16
CA ARG A 86 -6.13 -20.09 -15.12
C ARG A 86 -6.11 -21.59 -14.78
N THR A 87 -4.96 -22.12 -14.36
CA THR A 87 -4.75 -23.56 -14.16
C THR A 87 -5.07 -24.07 -12.75
N ALA A 88 -5.20 -23.18 -11.75
CA ALA A 88 -5.41 -23.56 -10.35
C ALA A 88 -6.76 -24.27 -10.05
N SER A 89 -7.65 -24.41 -11.02
CA SER A 89 -8.95 -25.09 -10.87
C SER A 89 -8.88 -26.59 -10.54
N TYR A 90 -7.71 -27.23 -10.62
CA TYR A 90 -7.54 -28.69 -10.48
C TYR A 90 -7.25 -29.18 -9.03
N GLY A 91 -6.91 -28.27 -8.11
CA GLY A 91 -6.52 -28.61 -6.72
C GLY A 91 -7.67 -28.78 -5.72
N TYR A 92 -8.92 -28.75 -6.18
CA TYR A 92 -10.14 -28.63 -5.36
C TYR A 92 -10.53 -29.90 -4.56
N ALA A 93 -9.89 -31.05 -4.80
CA ALA A 93 -10.30 -32.32 -4.19
C ALA A 93 -10.16 -32.39 -2.65
N PRO A 94 -9.10 -31.84 -1.99
CA PRO A 94 -8.93 -31.98 -0.54
C PRO A 94 -9.82 -31.05 0.31
N LEU A 95 -10.03 -29.79 -0.09
CA LEU A 95 -10.79 -28.80 0.71
C LEU A 95 -12.29 -29.12 0.79
N PHE A 96 -12.82 -29.85 -0.18
CA PHE A 96 -14.24 -30.24 -0.27
C PHE A 96 -14.50 -31.72 0.08
N ALA A 97 -13.45 -32.51 0.38
CA ALA A 97 -13.58 -33.91 0.77
C ALA A 97 -13.92 -34.12 2.25
N ASN A 98 -13.68 -33.13 3.12
CA ASN A 98 -13.96 -33.22 4.55
C ASN A 98 -15.38 -32.73 4.90
N GLU A 99 -16.08 -33.47 5.77
CA GLU A 99 -17.48 -33.21 6.17
C GLU A 99 -17.67 -31.88 6.91
N ARG A 100 -16.60 -31.30 7.47
CA ARG A 100 -16.59 -29.97 8.11
C ARG A 100 -15.73 -29.03 7.30
N ILE A 101 -16.37 -28.15 6.54
CA ILE A 101 -15.70 -27.04 5.85
C ILE A 101 -15.36 -25.98 6.91
N ASP A 102 -14.11 -25.52 6.92
CA ASP A 102 -13.71 -24.36 7.72
C ASP A 102 -14.28 -23.09 7.06
N GLU A 103 -15.38 -22.56 7.60
CA GLU A 103 -16.02 -21.33 7.11
C GLU A 103 -15.04 -20.15 7.08
N ARG A 104 -14.05 -20.12 8.01
CA ARG A 104 -13.02 -19.07 8.04
C ARG A 104 -12.06 -19.19 6.86
N ALA A 105 -11.76 -20.41 6.43
CA ALA A 105 -10.91 -20.64 5.25
C ALA A 105 -11.61 -20.13 3.98
N LEU A 106 -12.92 -20.35 3.87
CA LEU A 106 -13.71 -19.84 2.76
C LEU A 106 -13.77 -18.31 2.73
N ASP A 107 -13.99 -17.67 3.88
CA ASP A 107 -13.98 -16.20 3.98
C ASP A 107 -12.61 -15.61 3.59
N GLN A 108 -11.52 -16.32 3.92
CA GLN A 108 -10.17 -15.91 3.50
C GLN A 108 -9.98 -16.01 1.99
N LEU A 109 -10.49 -17.05 1.33
CA LEU A 109 -10.41 -17.16 -0.13
C LEU A 109 -11.09 -15.98 -0.82
N ALA A 110 -12.29 -15.59 -0.35
CA ALA A 110 -12.99 -14.43 -0.89
C ALA A 110 -12.17 -13.12 -0.71
N ARG A 111 -11.56 -12.93 0.46
CA ARG A 111 -10.68 -11.78 0.72
C ARG A 111 -9.42 -11.79 -0.15
N PHE A 112 -8.85 -12.95 -0.45
CA PHE A 112 -7.73 -13.05 -1.38
C PHE A 112 -8.15 -12.64 -2.78
N ASP A 113 -9.30 -13.10 -3.26
CA ASP A 113 -9.77 -12.79 -4.61
C ASP A 113 -10.13 -11.30 -4.77
N GLU A 114 -10.77 -10.69 -3.77
CA GLU A 114 -11.00 -9.24 -3.70
C GLU A 114 -9.67 -8.47 -3.76
N ALA A 115 -8.69 -8.89 -2.98
CA ALA A 115 -7.44 -8.17 -2.90
C ALA A 115 -6.52 -8.40 -4.12
N LEU A 116 -6.72 -9.46 -4.90
CA LEU A 116 -6.17 -9.58 -6.25
C LEU A 116 -6.85 -8.56 -7.17
N ALA A 117 -8.19 -8.52 -7.19
CA ALA A 117 -8.95 -7.58 -8.01
C ALA A 117 -8.54 -6.11 -7.76
N ASP A 118 -8.33 -5.71 -6.51
CA ASP A 118 -7.88 -4.36 -6.16
C ASP A 118 -6.55 -3.94 -6.82
N GLN A 119 -5.67 -4.89 -7.12
CA GLN A 119 -4.38 -4.60 -7.77
C GLN A 119 -4.50 -4.32 -9.26
N THR A 120 -5.61 -4.64 -9.92
CA THR A 120 -5.79 -4.36 -11.35
C THR A 120 -5.75 -2.86 -11.62
N ALA A 121 -6.42 -2.06 -10.77
CA ALA A 121 -6.40 -0.61 -10.84
C ALA A 121 -4.99 -0.03 -10.62
N ALA A 122 -4.24 -0.57 -9.65
CA ALA A 122 -2.87 -0.14 -9.36
C ALA A 122 -1.93 -0.42 -10.54
N LEU A 123 -2.02 -1.60 -11.17
CA LEU A 123 -1.24 -1.92 -12.36
C LEU A 123 -1.63 -1.05 -13.56
N VAL A 124 -2.93 -0.81 -13.78
CA VAL A 124 -3.40 0.05 -14.87
C VAL A 124 -2.85 1.47 -14.72
N ALA A 125 -2.85 2.01 -13.50
CA ALA A 125 -2.31 3.32 -13.20
C ALA A 125 -0.79 3.37 -13.41
N ALA A 126 -0.04 2.43 -12.83
CA ALA A 126 1.41 2.38 -12.95
C ALA A 126 1.88 2.19 -14.40
N ILE A 127 1.19 1.34 -15.19
CA ILE A 127 1.49 1.18 -16.63
C ILE A 127 1.15 2.47 -17.39
N SER A 128 0.07 3.16 -17.03
CA SER A 128 -0.26 4.45 -17.62
C SER A 128 0.82 5.49 -17.34
N GLU A 129 1.36 5.55 -16.13
CA GLU A 129 2.50 6.43 -15.81
C GLU A 129 3.75 6.02 -16.61
N LEU A 130 4.04 4.72 -16.70
CA LEU A 130 5.19 4.19 -17.45
C LEU A 130 5.15 4.57 -18.93
N GLU A 131 3.97 4.49 -19.56
CA GLU A 131 3.75 4.85 -20.97
C GLU A 131 4.10 6.31 -21.29
N HIS A 132 4.00 7.21 -20.30
CA HIS A 132 4.27 8.64 -20.48
C HIS A 132 5.66 9.06 -19.99
N ALA A 133 6.37 8.20 -19.25
CA ALA A 133 7.69 8.48 -18.72
C ALA A 133 8.77 8.36 -19.81
N ASP A 134 9.77 9.24 -19.79
CA ASP A 134 10.93 9.11 -20.68
C ASP A 134 11.69 7.81 -20.37
N PRO A 135 11.88 6.88 -21.34
CA PRO A 135 12.59 5.63 -21.13
C PRO A 135 14.02 5.75 -20.60
N ALA A 136 14.65 6.92 -20.73
CA ALA A 136 15.98 7.19 -20.19
C ALA A 136 15.96 7.74 -18.74
N SER A 137 14.78 8.07 -18.20
CA SER A 137 14.65 8.73 -16.91
C SER A 137 14.78 7.77 -15.71
N PRO A 138 15.26 8.25 -14.54
CA PRO A 138 15.17 7.51 -13.29
C PRO A 138 13.73 7.16 -12.89
N GLU A 139 12.76 8.00 -13.27
CA GLU A 139 11.34 7.79 -13.02
C GLU A 139 10.82 6.55 -13.74
N PHE A 140 11.15 6.36 -15.02
CA PHE A 140 10.77 5.16 -15.78
C PHE A 140 11.28 3.88 -15.09
N LYS A 141 12.53 3.89 -14.63
CA LYS A 141 13.11 2.77 -13.89
C LYS A 141 12.37 2.49 -12.58
N ARG A 142 12.02 3.55 -11.84
CA ARG A 142 11.23 3.43 -10.60
C ARG A 142 9.85 2.82 -10.88
N ILE A 143 9.11 3.35 -11.85
CA ILE A 143 7.76 2.87 -12.19
C ILE A 143 7.80 1.40 -12.65
N ALA A 144 8.78 1.03 -13.48
CA ALA A 144 8.97 -0.36 -13.90
C ALA A 144 9.26 -1.29 -12.70
N GLY A 145 10.03 -0.80 -11.72
CA GLY A 145 10.25 -1.47 -10.44
C GLY A 145 8.97 -1.62 -9.62
N ASP A 146 8.16 -0.57 -9.52
CA ASP A 146 6.87 -0.58 -8.81
C ASP A 146 5.88 -1.58 -9.43
N ILE A 147 5.80 -1.64 -10.77
CA ILE A 147 5.02 -2.66 -11.49
C ILE A 147 5.52 -4.06 -11.11
N GLY A 148 6.83 -4.27 -11.10
CA GLY A 148 7.44 -5.54 -10.68
C GLY A 148 7.09 -5.93 -9.24
N ALA A 149 7.07 -4.96 -8.32
CA ALA A 149 6.71 -5.16 -6.92
C ALA A 149 5.21 -5.49 -6.75
N ILE A 150 4.33 -4.83 -7.50
CA ILE A 150 2.90 -5.15 -7.51
C ILE A 150 2.68 -6.60 -7.99
N ILE A 151 3.34 -7.01 -9.08
CA ILE A 151 3.22 -8.37 -9.61
C ILE A 151 3.78 -9.42 -8.64
N GLN A 152 4.89 -9.12 -7.93
CA GLN A 152 5.37 -9.98 -6.84
C GLN A 152 4.30 -10.16 -5.76
N GLY A 153 3.63 -9.06 -5.35
CA GLY A 153 2.54 -9.13 -4.37
C GLY A 153 1.36 -9.99 -4.84
N LEU A 154 1.06 -10.01 -6.14
CA LEU A 154 0.06 -10.92 -6.72
C LEU A 154 0.44 -12.38 -6.55
N ASP A 155 1.70 -12.72 -6.88
CA ASP A 155 2.22 -14.08 -6.72
C ASP A 155 2.13 -14.52 -5.26
N ASP A 156 2.60 -13.70 -4.32
CA ASP A 156 2.65 -14.03 -2.89
C ASP A 156 1.24 -14.30 -2.32
N ARG A 157 0.26 -13.45 -2.68
CA ARG A 157 -1.15 -13.62 -2.29
C ARG A 157 -1.74 -14.89 -2.88
N PHE A 158 -1.45 -15.18 -4.13
CA PHE A 158 -1.97 -16.36 -4.82
C PHE A 158 -1.33 -17.66 -4.31
N ASP A 159 -0.06 -17.63 -3.93
CA ASP A 159 0.61 -18.73 -3.26
C ASP A 159 -0.03 -19.02 -1.89
N ARG A 160 -0.28 -17.99 -1.08
CA ARG A 160 -0.95 -18.17 0.21
C ARG A 160 -2.39 -18.66 0.06
N ARG A 161 -3.14 -18.13 -0.91
CA ARG A 161 -4.46 -18.65 -1.28
C ARG A 161 -4.38 -20.14 -1.60
N SER A 162 -3.37 -20.56 -2.35
CA SER A 162 -3.15 -21.96 -2.71
C SER A 162 -2.81 -22.84 -1.50
N GLU A 163 -2.13 -22.31 -0.50
CA GLU A 163 -1.86 -23.02 0.77
C GLU A 163 -3.12 -23.25 1.59
N VAL A 164 -4.00 -22.24 1.70
CA VAL A 164 -5.32 -22.39 2.35
C VAL A 164 -6.13 -23.50 1.68
N ILE A 165 -6.12 -23.53 0.34
CA ILE A 165 -6.79 -24.58 -0.44
C ILE A 165 -6.18 -25.95 -0.18
N ARG A 166 -4.85 -26.05 -0.18
CA ARG A 166 -4.15 -27.32 0.00
C ARG A 166 -4.35 -27.90 1.40
N ASN A 167 -4.30 -27.04 2.42
CA ASN A 167 -4.30 -27.45 3.82
C ASN A 167 -5.71 -27.60 4.39
N GLY A 168 -6.73 -27.02 3.75
CA GLY A 168 -8.11 -27.07 4.26
C GLY A 168 -8.34 -26.22 5.51
N GLN A 169 -7.41 -25.33 5.85
CA GLN A 169 -7.38 -24.58 7.10
C GLN A 169 -7.14 -23.10 6.85
N ALA A 170 -7.85 -22.25 7.59
CA ALA A 170 -7.61 -20.82 7.59
C ALA A 170 -6.22 -20.48 8.12
N LEU A 171 -5.62 -19.43 7.57
CA LEU A 171 -4.42 -18.81 8.11
C LEU A 171 -4.72 -18.11 9.44
N PRO A 172 -3.72 -17.96 10.32
CA PRO A 172 -3.77 -16.99 11.40
C PRO A 172 -4.14 -15.60 10.88
N GLU A 173 -4.99 -14.88 11.62
CA GLU A 173 -5.53 -13.59 11.16
C GLU A 173 -4.44 -12.52 10.98
N ALA A 174 -3.36 -12.58 11.75
CA ALA A 174 -2.19 -11.72 11.58
C ALA A 174 -1.50 -11.90 10.22
N ASP A 175 -1.36 -13.15 9.75
CA ASP A 175 -0.74 -13.47 8.46
C ASP A 175 -1.62 -13.00 7.30
N LEU A 176 -2.94 -13.15 7.45
CA LEU A 176 -3.91 -12.65 6.47
C LEU A 176 -3.84 -11.12 6.38
N VAL A 177 -3.81 -10.41 7.51
CA VAL A 177 -3.72 -8.94 7.53
C VAL A 177 -2.41 -8.47 6.88
N ALA A 178 -1.28 -9.09 7.22
CA ALA A 178 0.02 -8.76 6.63
C ALA A 178 0.04 -8.97 5.10
N LEU A 179 -0.68 -9.98 4.59
CA LEU A 179 -0.76 -10.27 3.16
C LEU A 179 -1.79 -9.44 2.43
N LEU A 180 -2.88 -9.04 3.09
CA LEU A 180 -3.93 -8.22 2.51
C LEU A 180 -3.57 -6.73 2.48
N ASP A 181 -2.72 -6.28 3.40
CA ASP A 181 -2.09 -4.96 3.30
C ASP A 181 -1.31 -4.83 1.99
N LYS A 182 -1.45 -3.66 1.32
CA LYS A 182 -0.82 -3.34 0.02
C LYS A 182 0.62 -3.87 -0.02
N PRO A 183 1.12 -4.45 -1.13
CA PRO A 183 2.49 -4.95 -1.20
C PRO A 183 3.41 -3.90 -0.62
N GLN A 184 4.01 -4.19 0.54
CA GLN A 184 5.07 -3.36 1.05
C GLN A 184 6.15 -3.47 0.00
N VAL A 185 6.36 -2.37 -0.73
CA VAL A 185 7.41 -2.24 -1.71
C VAL A 185 8.67 -2.79 -1.05
N ALA A 186 9.31 -3.78 -1.67
CA ALA A 186 10.52 -4.40 -1.13
C ALA A 186 11.63 -3.37 -0.82
N ASP A 187 11.48 -2.16 -1.37
CA ASP A 187 12.27 -0.94 -1.15
C ASP A 187 11.61 0.07 -0.18
N SER A 188 10.91 -0.35 0.88
CA SER A 188 10.55 0.56 1.98
C SER A 188 11.72 0.71 2.96
N PRO A 189 11.94 1.93 3.52
CA PRO A 189 13.02 2.14 4.49
C PRO A 189 12.82 1.25 5.70
N ARG A 190 13.91 0.74 6.30
CA ARG A 190 13.82 -0.05 7.55
C ARG A 190 13.02 0.67 8.63
N ALA A 191 13.21 1.99 8.74
CA ALA A 191 12.48 2.85 9.67
C ALA A 191 10.95 2.85 9.44
N TYR A 192 10.46 2.51 8.25
CA TYR A 192 9.03 2.44 7.96
C TYR A 192 8.33 1.31 8.73
N ARG A 193 9.08 0.26 9.08
CA ARG A 193 8.61 -0.94 9.76
C ARG A 193 8.88 -0.93 11.27
N LEU A 194 9.14 0.25 11.84
CA LEU A 194 9.36 0.38 13.28
C LEU A 194 8.10 -0.01 14.09
N HIS A 195 8.33 -0.72 15.19
CA HIS A 195 7.32 -1.13 16.16
C HIS A 195 7.52 -0.43 17.52
N ASP A 196 6.52 -0.54 18.38
CA ASP A 196 6.59 -0.03 19.76
C ASP A 196 7.77 -0.67 20.52
N GLY A 197 8.51 0.16 21.24
CA GLY A 197 9.71 -0.24 21.99
C GLY A 197 10.99 -0.41 21.16
N GLU A 198 10.93 -0.38 19.84
CA GLU A 198 12.13 -0.34 18.99
C GLU A 198 12.82 1.03 19.06
N ALA A 199 14.11 1.07 18.74
CA ALA A 199 14.91 2.27 18.93
C ALA A 199 15.42 2.87 17.61
N VAL A 200 15.57 4.19 17.63
CA VAL A 200 16.25 4.95 16.58
C VAL A 200 17.31 5.84 17.23
N ALA A 201 18.42 6.08 16.53
CA ALA A 201 19.38 7.10 16.92
C ALA A 201 19.45 8.19 15.86
N PHE A 202 19.54 9.44 16.32
CA PHE A 202 19.75 10.61 15.47
C PHE A 202 20.65 11.59 16.21
N ASP A 203 21.70 12.08 15.54
CA ASP A 203 22.72 12.98 16.11
C ASP A 203 23.32 12.45 17.43
N GLY A 204 23.60 11.15 17.47
CA GLY A 204 24.19 10.47 18.64
C GLY A 204 23.25 10.31 19.84
N VAL A 205 21.96 10.65 19.72
CA VAL A 205 20.96 10.49 20.78
C VAL A 205 20.01 9.35 20.43
N ASN A 206 19.80 8.45 21.39
CA ASN A 206 18.90 7.31 21.26
C ASN A 206 17.48 7.66 21.71
N TYR A 207 16.51 7.18 20.94
CA TYR A 207 15.09 7.31 21.22
C TYR A 207 14.40 5.96 21.08
N SER A 208 13.34 5.74 21.84
CA SER A 208 12.44 4.59 21.70
C SER A 208 11.11 5.02 21.11
N VAL A 209 10.56 4.21 20.21
CA VAL A 209 9.21 4.38 19.68
C VAL A 209 8.20 4.06 20.77
N ILE A 210 7.25 4.98 20.99
CA ILE A 210 6.19 4.85 22.01
C ILE A 210 4.78 5.03 21.45
N GLY A 211 4.67 5.20 20.13
CA GLY A 211 3.43 5.43 19.43
C GLY A 211 3.65 5.74 17.95
N ARG A 212 2.56 5.76 17.19
CA ARG A 212 2.55 5.97 15.74
C ARG A 212 1.23 6.56 15.29
N VAL A 213 1.31 7.50 14.35
CA VAL A 213 0.20 7.85 13.46
C VAL A 213 0.50 7.35 12.06
N SER A 214 -0.50 6.74 11.45
CA SER A 214 -0.40 6.08 10.15
C SER A 214 -1.23 6.85 9.12
N LEU A 215 -0.75 6.95 7.88
CA LEU A 215 -1.57 7.31 6.73
C LEU A 215 -1.23 6.40 5.55
N ASP A 216 -2.27 5.82 4.97
CA ASP A 216 -2.24 5.06 3.73
C ASP A 216 -3.19 5.77 2.75
N ALA A 217 -2.61 6.33 1.70
CA ALA A 217 -3.32 7.06 0.64
C ALA A 217 -2.80 6.64 -0.74
N ASP A 218 -3.51 7.02 -1.79
CA ASP A 218 -3.09 6.72 -3.17
C ASP A 218 -1.83 7.50 -3.56
N ALA A 219 -1.67 8.72 -3.03
CA ALA A 219 -0.49 9.55 -3.24
C ALA A 219 0.78 9.05 -2.51
N GLY A 220 0.67 8.00 -1.69
CA GLY A 220 1.75 7.46 -0.88
C GLY A 220 1.30 7.10 0.53
N SER A 221 2.11 6.30 1.21
CA SER A 221 1.88 5.91 2.60
C SER A 221 3.05 6.37 3.46
N TRP A 222 2.77 6.83 4.67
CA TRP A 222 3.81 7.19 5.64
C TRP A 222 3.35 6.91 7.07
N ARG A 223 4.33 6.83 7.96
CA ARG A 223 4.15 6.67 9.40
C ARG A 223 4.87 7.80 10.11
N ALA A 224 4.22 8.41 11.10
CA ALA A 224 4.84 9.35 12.03
C ALA A 224 4.97 8.66 13.39
N PHE A 225 6.19 8.34 13.80
CA PHE A 225 6.48 7.66 15.06
C PHE A 225 6.69 8.68 16.17
N GLN A 226 5.99 8.50 17.29
CA GLN A 226 6.26 9.24 18.51
C GLN A 226 7.45 8.63 19.22
N LEU A 227 8.42 9.46 19.57
CA LEU A 227 9.68 9.05 20.15
C LEU A 227 9.82 9.55 21.59
N SER A 228 10.38 8.70 22.46
CA SER A 228 10.73 9.02 23.84
C SER A 228 12.23 8.88 24.04
N GLY A 229 12.85 9.88 24.68
CA GLY A 229 14.30 9.96 24.86
C GLY A 229 14.83 11.37 24.53
N GLY A 230 16.12 11.62 24.79
CA GLY A 230 16.75 12.91 24.49
C GLY A 230 16.11 14.11 25.19
N SER A 231 15.90 15.21 24.44
CA SER A 231 15.47 16.52 24.96
C SER A 231 13.95 16.78 24.92
N GLY A 232 13.10 15.76 24.75
CA GLY A 232 11.62 15.90 24.78
C GLY A 232 10.90 15.19 23.64
N ASP A 233 9.57 15.40 23.53
CA ASP A 233 8.65 14.74 22.58
C ASP A 233 9.04 14.94 21.10
N GLN A 234 9.88 14.05 20.57
CA GLN A 234 10.28 14.02 19.15
C GLN A 234 9.36 13.13 18.34
N TRP A 235 9.31 13.38 17.04
CA TRP A 235 8.60 12.59 16.06
C TRP A 235 9.48 12.34 14.84
N LEU A 236 9.44 11.12 14.33
CA LEU A 236 10.09 10.73 13.07
C LEU A 236 9.01 10.35 12.06
N GLN A 237 8.91 11.07 10.94
CA GLN A 237 8.05 10.68 9.84
C GLN A 237 8.84 9.99 8.74
N VAL A 238 8.34 8.82 8.33
CA VAL A 238 8.96 7.94 7.34
C VAL A 238 7.94 7.58 6.28
N SER A 239 8.28 7.80 5.02
CA SER A 239 7.52 7.34 3.86
C SER A 239 7.73 5.84 3.61
N SER A 240 6.76 5.18 2.99
CA SER A 240 6.91 3.81 2.50
C SER A 240 7.88 3.71 1.32
N ARG A 241 8.29 4.82 0.72
CA ARG A 241 9.21 4.85 -0.43
C ARG A 241 10.63 5.18 0.02
N ASN A 242 11.62 4.39 -0.42
CA ASN A 242 13.05 4.65 -0.15
C ASN A 242 13.63 5.94 -0.75
N ILE A 243 12.92 6.56 -1.70
CA ILE A 243 13.37 7.80 -2.35
C ILE A 243 12.99 9.07 -1.59
N ASP A 244 12.05 8.97 -0.64
CA ASP A 244 11.56 10.12 0.10
C ASP A 244 12.44 10.36 1.33
N PRO A 245 12.71 11.63 1.67
CA PRO A 245 13.46 11.92 2.89
C PRO A 245 12.62 11.64 4.13
N PHE A 246 13.27 11.60 5.29
CA PHE A 246 12.60 11.56 6.57
C PHE A 246 12.35 12.98 7.09
N PHE A 247 11.46 13.09 8.07
CA PHE A 247 11.25 14.35 8.78
C PHE A 247 11.45 14.16 10.26
N TRP A 248 12.31 14.97 10.84
CA TRP A 248 12.50 15.06 12.28
C TRP A 248 11.71 16.25 12.82
N LEU A 249 10.70 15.95 13.65
CA LEU A 249 9.63 16.88 13.98
C LEU A 249 9.39 16.95 15.49
N LYS A 250 8.73 18.02 15.93
CA LYS A 250 8.22 18.21 17.30
C LYS A 250 6.75 18.60 17.24
N ARG A 251 6.00 18.24 18.27
CA ARG A 251 4.60 18.67 18.38
C ARG A 251 4.53 20.18 18.59
N VAL A 252 3.63 20.84 17.85
CA VAL A 252 3.38 22.29 17.91
C VAL A 252 1.89 22.59 17.92
N SER A 253 1.53 23.84 18.20
CA SER A 253 0.14 24.34 18.15
C SER A 253 0.06 25.52 17.19
N PRO A 254 -0.18 25.29 15.89
CA PRO A 254 -0.24 26.36 14.91
C PRO A 254 -1.46 27.25 15.12
N THR A 255 -1.32 28.54 14.79
CA THR A 255 -2.44 29.47 14.66
C THR A 255 -2.92 29.50 13.21
N GLY A 256 -4.24 29.44 13.00
CA GLY A 256 -4.90 29.39 11.69
C GLY A 256 -5.77 28.15 11.53
N GLU A 257 -6.46 28.04 10.39
CA GLU A 257 -7.31 26.89 10.07
C GLU A 257 -6.52 25.83 9.29
N PRO A 258 -6.36 24.60 9.81
CA PRO A 258 -5.78 23.50 9.05
C PRO A 258 -6.54 23.23 7.75
N GLY A 259 -5.82 23.21 6.62
CA GLY A 259 -6.37 23.20 5.27
C GLY A 259 -6.47 24.59 4.62
N GLY A 260 -6.32 25.67 5.39
CA GLY A 260 -6.18 27.03 4.88
C GLY A 260 -4.83 27.26 4.20
N PRO A 261 -4.66 28.40 3.51
CA PRO A 261 -3.47 28.68 2.69
C PRO A 261 -2.19 28.84 3.53
N THR A 262 -2.32 29.32 4.77
CA THR A 262 -1.19 29.53 5.68
C THR A 262 -1.52 29.12 7.11
N LEU A 263 -0.49 28.73 7.84
CA LEU A 263 -0.50 28.52 9.28
C LEU A 263 0.71 29.22 9.90
N THR A 264 0.61 29.64 11.16
CA THR A 264 1.71 30.29 11.89
C THR A 264 2.15 29.45 13.08
N VAL A 265 3.46 29.23 13.22
CA VAL A 265 4.09 28.59 14.40
C VAL A 265 5.26 29.47 14.83
N ASP A 266 5.30 29.90 16.08
CA ASP A 266 6.39 30.72 16.64
C ASP A 266 6.80 31.91 15.74
N ALA A 267 5.81 32.70 15.32
CA ALA A 267 5.95 33.83 14.38
C ALA A 267 6.41 33.50 12.95
N SER A 268 6.69 32.22 12.64
CA SER A 268 7.02 31.76 11.30
C SER A 268 5.77 31.36 10.51
N THR A 269 5.66 31.86 9.28
CA THR A 269 4.56 31.54 8.37
C THR A 269 4.89 30.31 7.53
N TYR A 270 3.99 29.34 7.55
CA TYR A 270 4.04 28.13 6.75
C TYR A 270 2.94 28.19 5.68
N ASN A 271 3.32 27.97 4.43
CA ASN A 271 2.41 27.98 3.27
C ASN A 271 2.02 26.56 2.90
N LEU A 272 0.73 26.33 2.58
CA LEU A 272 0.23 25.01 2.20
C LEU A 272 0.95 24.55 0.92
N ALA A 273 1.61 23.40 1.00
CA ALA A 273 2.34 22.80 -0.10
C ALA A 273 1.58 21.62 -0.70
N ASN A 274 0.95 20.80 0.15
CA ASN A 274 0.22 19.62 -0.30
C ASN A 274 -0.90 19.25 0.69
N GLN A 275 -1.93 18.55 0.21
CA GLN A 275 -2.96 17.94 1.02
C GLN A 275 -3.29 16.54 0.51
N VAL A 276 -3.48 15.60 1.43
CA VAL A 276 -3.76 14.20 1.10
C VAL A 276 -4.89 13.70 1.99
N SER A 277 -5.78 12.88 1.44
CA SER A 277 -6.79 12.15 2.21
C SER A 277 -6.57 10.66 2.03
N GLY A 278 -6.73 9.91 3.11
CA GLY A 278 -6.57 8.46 3.11
C GLY A 278 -7.14 7.86 4.38
N HIS A 279 -6.62 6.68 4.73
CA HIS A 279 -7.00 5.98 5.95
C HIS A 279 -5.77 5.75 6.80
N GLY A 280 -5.96 5.61 8.11
CA GLY A 280 -4.84 5.33 8.99
C GLY A 280 -5.31 5.01 10.40
N GLU A 281 -4.35 4.77 11.28
CA GLU A 281 -4.58 4.45 12.67
C GLU A 281 -3.62 5.22 13.58
N VAL A 282 -4.00 5.34 14.84
CA VAL A 282 -3.16 5.87 15.91
C VAL A 282 -2.93 4.74 16.90
N ILE A 283 -1.67 4.41 17.11
CA ILE A 283 -1.23 3.50 18.15
C ILE A 283 -0.46 4.32 19.16
N GLY A 284 -0.76 4.17 20.44
CA GLY A 284 0.04 4.77 21.51
C GLY A 284 -0.38 4.23 22.86
N LYS A 285 0.05 4.88 23.94
CA LYS A 285 -0.25 4.46 25.33
C LYS A 285 -1.74 4.29 25.65
N GLN A 286 -2.62 4.95 24.89
CA GLN A 286 -4.08 4.89 25.07
C GLN A 286 -4.74 3.76 24.25
N GLY A 287 -3.96 2.92 23.55
CA GLY A 287 -4.43 1.84 22.70
C GLY A 287 -4.36 2.16 21.19
N ASN A 288 -5.04 1.34 20.39
CA ASN A 288 -5.18 1.52 18.95
C ASN A 288 -6.55 2.18 18.64
N SER A 289 -6.56 3.24 17.83
CA SER A 289 -7.79 3.87 17.35
C SER A 289 -8.59 3.02 16.37
N GLY A 290 -7.99 1.97 15.81
CA GLY A 290 -8.45 1.29 14.61
C GLY A 290 -8.26 2.16 13.36
N ARG A 291 -8.53 1.55 12.20
CA ARG A 291 -8.45 2.22 10.89
C ARG A 291 -9.59 3.23 10.75
N GLN A 292 -9.23 4.48 10.45
CA GLN A 292 -10.16 5.61 10.32
C GLN A 292 -9.74 6.56 9.19
N PRO A 293 -10.65 7.40 8.67
CA PRO A 293 -10.30 8.44 7.72
C PRO A 293 -9.31 9.45 8.32
N VAL A 294 -8.28 9.79 7.57
CA VAL A 294 -7.27 10.78 7.95
C VAL A 294 -7.12 11.80 6.84
N ARG A 295 -7.15 13.09 7.20
CA ARG A 295 -6.71 14.16 6.30
C ARG A 295 -5.35 14.65 6.74
N TYR A 296 -4.48 14.84 5.79
CA TYR A 296 -3.13 15.32 6.01
C TYR A 296 -2.90 16.61 5.23
N TYR A 297 -2.24 17.56 5.87
CA TYR A 297 -1.83 18.81 5.27
C TYR A 297 -0.33 19.00 5.51
N HIS A 298 0.40 19.26 4.44
CA HIS A 298 1.81 19.60 4.48
C HIS A 298 1.99 21.06 4.12
N TYR A 299 2.61 21.80 5.03
CA TYR A 299 3.01 23.17 4.84
C TYR A 299 4.54 23.29 4.91
N ARG A 300 5.08 24.35 4.31
CA ARG A 300 6.50 24.69 4.40
C ARG A 300 6.72 26.20 4.51
N THR A 301 7.80 26.61 5.16
CA THR A 301 8.26 28.00 5.12
C THR A 301 8.65 28.41 3.69
N SER A 302 8.65 29.71 3.40
CA SER A 302 8.93 30.22 2.05
C SER A 302 10.33 29.86 1.53
N ASP A 303 11.31 29.73 2.42
CA ASP A 303 12.66 29.26 2.13
C ASP A 303 12.77 27.73 2.01
N GLY A 304 11.70 26.99 2.32
CA GLY A 304 11.64 25.53 2.26
C GLY A 304 12.43 24.80 3.35
N THR A 305 12.96 25.51 4.36
CA THR A 305 13.81 24.89 5.39
C THR A 305 13.01 24.16 6.46
N ASN A 306 11.82 24.66 6.79
CA ASN A 306 10.96 24.09 7.82
C ASN A 306 9.64 23.60 7.24
N HIS A 307 9.16 22.52 7.83
CA HIS A 307 7.99 21.78 7.41
C HIS A 307 7.01 21.68 8.57
N LEU A 308 5.72 21.81 8.27
CA LEU A 308 4.64 21.62 9.24
C LEU A 308 3.64 20.60 8.67
N HIS A 309 3.48 19.52 9.39
CA HIS A 309 2.67 18.37 9.03
C HIS A 309 1.47 18.32 9.98
N VAL A 310 0.26 18.37 9.42
CA VAL A 310 -0.98 18.38 10.20
C VAL A 310 -1.84 17.18 9.82
N TYR A 311 -2.07 16.30 10.79
CA TYR A 311 -2.96 15.16 10.69
C TYR A 311 -4.28 15.50 11.36
N ARG A 312 -5.39 15.29 10.65
CA ARG A 312 -6.74 15.35 11.18
C ARG A 312 -7.31 13.94 11.24
N LEU A 313 -7.60 13.48 12.45
CA LEU A 313 -8.23 12.20 12.73
C LEU A 313 -9.56 12.45 13.45
N GLY A 314 -10.66 12.30 12.72
CA GLY A 314 -11.97 12.73 13.19
C GLY A 314 -12.00 14.23 13.54
N SER A 315 -12.19 14.54 14.82
CA SER A 315 -12.16 15.90 15.38
C SER A 315 -10.80 16.32 15.95
N THR A 316 -9.84 15.39 16.04
CA THR A 316 -8.53 15.63 16.66
C THR A 316 -7.51 16.05 15.62
N TYR A 317 -6.65 16.99 15.99
CA TYR A 317 -5.51 17.43 15.18
C TYR A 317 -4.19 17.08 15.88
N LEU A 318 -3.25 16.55 15.10
CA LEU A 318 -1.84 16.44 15.47
C LEU A 318 -1.03 17.31 14.51
N SER A 319 -0.36 18.32 15.05
CA SER A 319 0.50 19.22 14.29
C SER A 319 1.95 19.01 14.70
N LEU A 320 2.81 18.75 13.72
CA LEU A 320 4.22 18.42 13.89
C LEU A 320 5.05 19.37 13.02
N ALA A 321 6.01 20.09 13.58
CA ALA A 321 6.90 20.97 12.82
C ALA A 321 8.37 20.59 13.01
N GLY A 322 9.17 20.79 11.97
CA GLY A 322 10.59 20.51 12.00
C GLY A 322 11.21 20.52 10.62
N LYS A 323 12.23 19.67 10.42
CA LYS A 323 13.10 19.71 9.24
C LYS A 323 13.17 18.36 8.53
N VAL A 324 13.57 18.43 7.27
CA VAL A 324 13.99 17.26 6.49
C VAL A 324 15.28 16.71 7.09
N VAL A 325 15.41 15.38 7.15
CA VAL A 325 16.65 14.67 7.50
C VAL A 325 16.89 13.55 6.50
N ASP A 326 18.16 13.30 6.18
CA ASP A 326 18.52 12.21 5.27
C ASP A 326 18.31 10.86 6.00
N PRO A 327 17.66 9.87 5.36
CA PRO A 327 17.51 8.54 5.94
C PRO A 327 18.81 7.92 6.47
N ILE A 328 19.98 8.23 5.88
CA ILE A 328 21.28 7.71 6.33
C ILE A 328 21.73 8.26 7.68
N GLU A 329 21.20 9.41 8.10
CA GLU A 329 21.51 10.04 9.39
C GLU A 329 20.72 9.41 10.55
N VAL A 330 19.74 8.56 10.26
CA VAL A 330 18.89 7.90 11.25
C VAL A 330 19.26 6.41 11.34
N GLU A 331 19.87 6.03 12.44
CA GLU A 331 20.17 4.63 12.73
C GLU A 331 18.93 3.93 13.29
N VAL A 332 18.63 2.72 12.81
CA VAL A 332 17.46 1.94 13.20
C VAL A 332 17.90 0.67 13.91
N PHE A 333 17.45 0.53 15.16
CA PHE A 333 17.66 -0.64 16.01
C PHE A 333 16.34 -1.38 16.18
N SER A 334 15.99 -2.15 15.17
CA SER A 334 14.85 -3.08 15.18
C SER A 334 15.30 -4.45 15.66
N ARG A 335 14.39 -5.25 16.23
CA ARG A 335 14.67 -6.69 16.36
C ARG A 335 14.70 -7.27 14.94
N GLU A 336 15.73 -8.02 14.59
CA GLU A 336 15.68 -8.79 13.34
C GLU A 336 14.51 -9.77 13.43
N PRO A 337 13.76 -9.98 12.33
CA PRO A 337 12.63 -10.90 12.30
C PRO A 337 13.01 -12.34 12.63
#